data_AF-A0A9W8U467-F1
#
_entry.id   AF-A0A9W8U467-F1
#
_cell.length_a   1.000
_cell.length_b   1.000
_cell.length_c   1.000
_cell.angle_alpha   90.00
_cell.angle_beta   90.00
_cell.angle_gamma   90.00
#
_symmetry.space_group_name_H-M   'P 1'
#
loop_
_entity.id
_entity.type
_entity.pdbx_description
1 polymer ?
#
loop_
_entity_poly.entity_id
_entity_poly.type
_entity_poly.pdbx_seq_one_letter_code
_entity_poly.pdbx_strand_id
1 'polypeptide(L)'
;MLLIALLSLTTSAVAKGLRPHGISLSLNGIDYFVSPSPETKLPSSLRPSAKTADSFNFTPVTVVGNGTTAQDDLNALFSEWKQKDDVWQPGFLETVIVKNADCKSGANTFHDGIESVVSCADQSFKIPPGPYFLSTHSGQLHRVYRLYDDFSGTFAESLLHLPDGKFQTLSAHMSSSASLTIGVPSRLYYTRTKEQPLAGVRVAVKDLFDIEGVKSSRGNRAWYNLYPAANRTAPAIQNLIDAGAVIVGTQKLSQFANGENPTADWVSYSAPFNPRGDGYQGPSSSSSGAGASVASYPWLDIAVGSDTGGSIRGPAGVTGVFGNRPTHNLVTLDNAMPLSPAMDTAGFLTRDPELWGLAQAAMYGENYTSFSEDVQYPQIVYTLGFPDNSTPNGAIIHRFANDLADFLATNITEYDLDQDWASTAPEPVRDLLLTDFLNTTYPALITKQQIALVKKPFFKDYAAAHEGRQPYINPAPSVRWAWGESQPDSILDDALKNKTIFMDWFNERVLPKDDDKQRCSSRILLHTESTGSFGRRDIYKDPPRVPFGWSLSKLSIFSEAPDSVYPLGEVSGFSNITRHEEKLPVTVDIMVAKGCDGLIPRLAQDLVAHGILEVPKTGRSLSGGSVLF
;
A
#
# COMPACT_ATOMS: atom_id res chain seq x y z
N MET A 1 -6.97 65.66 37.86
CA MET A 1 -7.09 64.90 36.59
C MET A 1 -6.50 63.53 36.82
N LEU A 2 -7.33 62.54 37.15
CA LEU A 2 -6.93 61.14 37.33
C LEU A 2 -7.57 60.35 36.18
N LEU A 3 -6.72 59.74 35.34
CA LEU A 3 -7.13 58.93 34.19
C LEU A 3 -7.49 57.53 34.71
N ILE A 4 -8.75 57.10 34.57
CA ILE A 4 -9.18 55.72 34.83
C ILE A 4 -9.21 55.01 33.48
N ALA A 5 -8.30 54.05 33.29
CA ALA A 5 -8.28 53.17 32.13
C ALA A 5 -9.32 52.06 32.30
N LEU A 6 -10.28 51.98 31.37
CA LEU A 6 -11.17 50.83 31.24
C LEU A 6 -10.39 49.67 30.58
N LEU A 7 -10.09 48.61 31.34
CA LEU A 7 -9.76 47.30 30.78
C LEU A 7 -11.05 46.66 30.26
N SER A 8 -11.15 46.49 28.95
CA SER A 8 -12.13 45.59 28.34
C SER A 8 -11.61 44.16 28.44
N LEU A 9 -12.14 43.37 29.37
CA LEU A 9 -11.99 41.92 29.35
C LEU A 9 -12.84 41.37 28.19
N THR A 10 -12.18 40.99 27.11
CA THR A 10 -12.77 40.11 26.09
C THR A 10 -12.83 38.71 26.67
N THR A 11 -14.00 38.33 27.17
CA THR A 11 -14.30 36.94 27.51
C THR A 11 -14.38 36.15 26.21
N SER A 12 -13.30 35.46 25.84
CA SER A 12 -13.36 34.42 24.82
C SER A 12 -14.22 33.28 25.36
N ALA A 13 -15.50 33.29 25.01
CA ALA A 13 -16.38 32.17 25.23
C ALA A 13 -15.83 30.98 24.44
N VAL A 14 -15.14 30.06 25.11
CA VAL A 14 -14.79 28.76 24.55
C VAL A 14 -16.11 28.00 24.39
N ALA A 15 -16.71 28.07 23.21
CA ALA A 15 -17.82 27.19 22.87
C ALA A 15 -17.30 25.74 22.93
N LYS A 16 -17.65 25.02 24.00
CA LYS A 16 -17.44 23.57 24.10
C LYS A 16 -18.36 22.91 23.06
N GLY A 17 -17.85 22.74 21.84
CA GLY A 17 -18.58 22.09 20.76
C GLY A 17 -18.47 20.58 20.86
N LEU A 18 -19.58 19.89 21.12
CA LEU A 18 -19.70 18.46 20.85
C LEU A 18 -19.52 18.24 19.34
N ARG A 19 -18.67 17.29 18.95
CA ARG A 19 -18.47 16.90 17.55
C ARG A 19 -18.93 15.45 17.36
N PRO A 20 -19.82 15.15 16.41
CA PRO A 20 -20.21 13.78 16.14
C PRO A 20 -19.05 13.04 15.47
N HIS A 21 -18.74 11.84 15.97
CA HIS A 21 -17.70 10.95 15.43
C HIS A 21 -18.28 9.78 14.63
N GLY A 22 -19.57 9.83 14.29
CA GLY A 22 -20.30 8.76 13.61
C GLY A 22 -20.90 7.75 14.59
N ILE A 23 -21.58 6.74 14.04
CA ILE A 23 -22.27 5.70 14.81
C ILE A 23 -22.02 4.35 14.13
N SER A 24 -21.75 3.30 14.91
CA SER A 24 -21.69 1.93 14.40
C SER A 24 -23.04 1.24 14.55
N LEU A 25 -23.49 0.54 13.52
CA LEU A 25 -24.76 -0.19 13.45
C LEU A 25 -24.54 -1.55 12.80
N SER A 26 -25.36 -2.55 13.14
CA SER A 26 -25.34 -3.85 12.47
C SER A 26 -26.61 -4.01 11.62
N LEU A 27 -26.45 -4.47 10.37
CA LEU A 27 -27.56 -4.80 9.47
C LEU A 27 -27.34 -6.22 8.94
N ASN A 28 -28.27 -7.14 9.24
CA ASN A 28 -28.21 -8.56 8.87
C ASN A 28 -26.87 -9.23 9.22
N GLY A 29 -26.31 -8.93 10.40
CA GLY A 29 -25.06 -9.52 10.88
C GLY A 29 -23.78 -8.94 10.28
N ILE A 30 -23.86 -7.87 9.48
CA ILE A 30 -22.70 -7.10 9.02
C ILE A 30 -22.67 -5.76 9.77
N ASP A 31 -21.50 -5.41 10.30
CA ASP A 31 -21.27 -4.14 10.99
C ASP A 31 -20.92 -3.03 9.99
N TYR A 32 -21.54 -1.88 10.20
CA TYR A 32 -21.36 -0.67 9.41
C TYR A 32 -21.08 0.52 10.31
N PHE A 33 -20.34 1.48 9.79
CA PHE A 33 -20.19 2.80 10.35
C PHE A 33 -20.90 3.83 9.48
N VAL A 34 -21.76 4.62 10.13
CA VAL A 34 -22.49 5.74 9.53
C VAL A 34 -21.65 7.00 9.69
N SER A 35 -21.30 7.61 8.55
CA SER A 35 -20.54 8.85 8.54
C SER A 35 -21.21 9.94 9.38
N PRO A 36 -20.49 10.69 10.24
CA PRO A 36 -21.05 11.87 10.91
C PRO A 36 -21.43 12.99 9.93
N SER A 37 -20.81 13.00 8.75
CA SER A 37 -21.08 13.98 7.70
C SER A 37 -22.16 13.44 6.75
N PRO A 38 -23.32 14.11 6.64
CA PRO A 38 -24.35 13.71 5.69
C PRO A 38 -23.90 13.99 4.26
N GLU A 39 -24.23 13.09 3.34
CA GLU A 39 -24.07 13.29 1.89
C GLU A 39 -25.01 14.40 1.41
N THR A 40 -26.25 14.36 1.89
CA THR A 40 -27.29 15.34 1.56
C THR A 40 -28.47 15.24 2.54
N LYS A 41 -29.49 16.08 2.32
CA LYS A 41 -30.78 16.00 2.99
C LYS A 41 -31.88 15.71 1.97
N LEU A 42 -32.62 14.62 2.17
CA LEU A 42 -33.72 14.25 1.30
C LEU A 42 -34.93 15.20 1.48
N PRO A 43 -35.54 15.68 0.38
CA PRO A 43 -36.86 16.29 0.37
C PRO A 43 -37.88 15.38 1.06
N SER A 44 -38.89 15.97 1.70
CA SER A 44 -39.95 15.23 2.37
C SER A 44 -40.70 14.27 1.44
N SER A 45 -40.82 14.60 0.15
CA SER A 45 -41.45 13.76 -0.87
C SER A 45 -40.70 12.45 -1.16
N LEU A 46 -39.39 12.39 -0.89
CA LEU A 46 -38.55 11.22 -1.11
C LEU A 46 -38.32 10.42 0.17
N ARG A 47 -38.86 10.88 1.31
CA ARG A 47 -38.72 10.17 2.58
C ARG A 47 -39.73 9.04 2.61
N PRO A 48 -39.31 7.79 2.86
CA PRO A 48 -40.25 6.69 3.04
C PRO A 48 -41.21 7.01 4.19
N SER A 49 -42.50 6.72 4.00
CA SER A 49 -43.46 6.68 5.09
C SER A 49 -43.03 5.56 6.03
N ALA A 50 -42.53 5.91 7.22
CA ALA A 50 -41.92 4.98 8.16
C ALA A 50 -42.80 3.74 8.38
N LYS A 51 -42.42 2.58 7.82
CA LYS A 51 -43.07 1.29 8.09
C LYS A 51 -42.58 0.69 9.42
N THR A 52 -41.37 1.03 9.83
CA THR A 52 -40.74 0.58 11.07
C THR A 52 -39.76 1.65 11.53
N ALA A 53 -40.19 2.50 12.46
CA ALA A 53 -39.25 3.35 13.19
C ALA A 53 -38.46 2.43 14.15
N ASP A 54 -37.33 1.91 13.70
CA ASP A 54 -36.38 1.25 14.59
C ASP A 54 -35.90 2.26 15.65
N SER A 55 -35.57 1.75 16.84
CA SER A 55 -35.19 2.52 18.02
C SER A 55 -34.01 3.49 17.82
N PHE A 56 -33.27 3.37 16.71
CA PHE A 56 -32.08 4.16 16.37
C PHE A 56 -32.28 5.22 15.27
N ASN A 57 -33.50 5.41 14.75
CA ASN A 57 -33.84 6.45 13.76
C ASN A 57 -33.04 6.43 12.45
N PHE A 58 -32.58 5.26 11.99
CA PHE A 58 -31.97 5.09 10.67
C PHE A 58 -32.70 4.03 9.85
N THR A 59 -32.86 4.28 8.55
CA THR A 59 -33.43 3.33 7.59
C THR A 59 -32.40 3.01 6.50
N PRO A 60 -32.16 1.74 6.15
CA PRO A 60 -31.34 1.36 5.01
C PRO A 60 -31.96 1.85 3.69
N VAL A 61 -31.14 2.46 2.84
CA VAL A 61 -31.56 3.00 1.53
C VAL A 61 -30.59 2.55 0.45
N THR A 62 -31.12 2.16 -0.70
CA THR A 62 -30.37 1.97 -1.94
C THR A 62 -30.68 3.11 -2.91
N VAL A 63 -29.65 3.83 -3.37
CA VAL A 63 -29.79 4.83 -4.43
C VAL A 63 -29.32 4.24 -5.76
N VAL A 64 -30.16 4.31 -6.80
CA VAL A 64 -29.86 3.82 -8.14
C VAL A 64 -29.60 5.00 -9.09
N GLY A 65 -28.60 4.83 -9.96
CA GLY A 65 -28.21 5.83 -10.96
C GLY A 65 -29.26 6.09 -12.04
N ASN A 66 -28.94 6.98 -12.98
CA ASN A 66 -29.82 7.30 -14.10
C ASN A 66 -29.88 6.11 -15.08
N GLY A 67 -31.07 5.79 -15.61
CA GLY A 67 -31.26 4.87 -16.74
C GLY A 67 -31.99 3.56 -16.42
N THR A 68 -31.81 2.98 -15.24
CA THR A 68 -32.48 1.72 -14.86
C THR A 68 -33.81 1.99 -14.16
N THR A 69 -34.94 1.70 -14.79
CA THR A 69 -36.27 2.00 -14.23
C THR A 69 -37.24 0.83 -14.18
N ALA A 70 -37.06 -0.20 -15.01
CA ALA A 70 -37.91 -1.38 -14.96
C ALA A 70 -37.51 -2.28 -13.78
N GLN A 71 -38.50 -2.94 -13.18
CA GLN A 71 -38.29 -3.78 -11.99
C GLN A 71 -37.33 -4.95 -12.25
N ASP A 72 -37.44 -5.59 -13.42
CA ASP A 72 -36.56 -6.70 -13.80
C ASP A 72 -35.11 -6.24 -13.99
N ASP A 73 -34.92 -5.06 -14.60
CA ASP A 73 -33.59 -4.47 -14.77
C ASP A 73 -32.97 -4.08 -13.42
N LEU A 74 -33.78 -3.62 -12.47
CA LEU A 74 -33.34 -3.35 -11.09
C LEU A 74 -32.93 -4.65 -10.37
N ASN A 75 -33.69 -5.74 -10.52
CA ASN A 75 -33.31 -7.04 -9.96
C ASN A 75 -31.98 -7.55 -10.53
N ALA A 76 -31.78 -7.40 -11.84
CA ALA A 76 -30.51 -7.73 -12.50
C ALA A 76 -29.36 -6.86 -11.97
N LEU A 77 -29.57 -5.55 -11.86
CA LEU A 77 -28.60 -4.59 -11.31
C LEU A 77 -28.18 -4.95 -9.89
N PHE A 78 -29.14 -5.24 -9.01
CA PHE A 78 -28.87 -5.62 -7.63
C PHE A 78 -28.14 -6.97 -7.53
N SER A 79 -28.40 -7.89 -8.47
CA SER A 79 -27.66 -9.16 -8.57
C SER A 79 -26.20 -8.93 -8.96
N GLU A 80 -25.95 -7.99 -9.86
CA GLU A 80 -24.59 -7.55 -10.23
C GLU A 80 -23.88 -6.85 -9.06
N TRP A 81 -24.56 -5.96 -8.34
CA TRP A 81 -24.00 -5.24 -7.20
C TRP A 81 -23.57 -6.18 -6.08
N LYS A 82 -24.35 -7.24 -5.80
CA LYS A 82 -23.98 -8.29 -4.84
C LYS A 82 -22.64 -8.97 -5.16
N GLN A 83 -22.24 -8.99 -6.43
CA GLN A 83 -20.99 -9.61 -6.88
C GLN A 83 -19.82 -8.61 -6.90
N LYS A 84 -20.09 -7.33 -7.18
CA LYS A 84 -19.07 -6.29 -7.37
C LYS A 84 -18.77 -5.47 -6.13
N ASP A 85 -19.71 -5.37 -5.19
CA ASP A 85 -19.58 -4.56 -3.99
C ASP A 85 -19.72 -5.40 -2.74
N ASP A 86 -18.70 -5.34 -1.89
CA ASP A 86 -18.62 -6.04 -0.62
C ASP A 86 -19.25 -5.24 0.53
N VAL A 87 -19.80 -4.05 0.28
CA VAL A 87 -20.47 -3.21 1.28
C VAL A 87 -21.99 -3.27 1.14
N TRP A 88 -22.49 -3.22 -0.09
CA TRP A 88 -23.91 -3.34 -0.38
C TRP A 88 -24.40 -4.78 -0.15
N GLN A 89 -25.61 -4.89 0.40
CA GLN A 89 -26.31 -6.16 0.58
C GLN A 89 -27.82 -5.95 0.40
N PRO A 90 -28.61 -7.02 0.17
CA PRO A 90 -30.06 -6.91 0.01
C PRO A 90 -30.79 -6.22 1.18
N GLY A 91 -30.23 -6.21 2.39
CA GLY A 91 -30.78 -5.45 3.52
C GLY A 91 -30.92 -3.94 3.28
N PHE A 92 -30.23 -3.37 2.28
CA PHE A 92 -30.40 -1.96 1.89
C PHE A 92 -31.60 -1.72 0.95
N LEU A 93 -32.36 -2.76 0.59
CA LEU A 93 -33.48 -2.64 -0.35
C LEU A 93 -34.80 -2.23 0.31
N GLU A 94 -34.88 -2.05 1.63
CA GLU A 94 -36.11 -1.59 2.29
C GLU A 94 -36.65 -0.30 1.65
N THR A 95 -35.76 0.63 1.30
CA THR A 95 -36.07 1.83 0.51
C THR A 95 -35.15 1.90 -0.70
N VAL A 96 -35.73 2.10 -1.89
CA VAL A 96 -34.99 2.27 -3.14
C VAL A 96 -35.31 3.63 -3.74
N ILE A 97 -34.30 4.47 -3.93
CA ILE A 97 -34.44 5.76 -4.61
C ILE A 97 -33.89 5.60 -6.02
N VAL A 98 -34.76 5.75 -7.03
CA VAL A 98 -34.37 5.67 -8.44
C VAL A 98 -34.31 7.08 -9.00
N LYS A 99 -33.16 7.44 -9.58
CA LYS A 99 -32.94 8.75 -10.19
C LYS A 99 -33.50 8.82 -11.61
N ASN A 100 -34.81 8.71 -11.70
CA ASN A 100 -35.51 8.96 -12.94
C ASN A 100 -36.94 9.44 -12.61
N ALA A 101 -37.32 10.61 -13.11
CA ALA A 101 -38.67 11.13 -12.90
C ALA A 101 -39.75 10.24 -13.53
N ASP A 102 -39.39 9.45 -14.56
CA ASP A 102 -40.29 8.55 -15.27
C ASP A 102 -40.45 7.17 -14.60
N CYS A 103 -39.77 6.91 -13.47
CA CYS A 103 -40.00 5.66 -12.75
C CYS A 103 -41.36 5.65 -12.04
N LYS A 104 -41.79 4.46 -11.60
CA LYS A 104 -43.03 4.29 -10.84
C LYS A 104 -42.73 4.13 -9.36
N SER A 105 -43.05 5.17 -8.58
CA SER A 105 -43.01 5.07 -7.11
C SER A 105 -44.06 4.08 -6.62
N GLY A 106 -43.73 3.30 -5.57
CA GLY A 106 -44.67 2.35 -4.99
C GLY A 106 -44.00 1.17 -4.29
N ALA A 107 -44.83 0.30 -3.72
CA ALA A 107 -44.39 -0.95 -3.13
C ALA A 107 -43.94 -1.92 -4.25
N ASN A 108 -42.77 -2.50 -4.06
CA ASN A 108 -42.18 -3.50 -4.95
C ASN A 108 -41.62 -4.65 -4.11
N THR A 109 -41.22 -5.71 -4.79
CA THR A 109 -40.50 -6.83 -4.20
C THR A 109 -39.25 -7.09 -5.01
N PHE A 110 -38.10 -7.08 -4.33
CA PHE A 110 -36.79 -7.40 -4.90
C PHE A 110 -36.17 -8.56 -4.12
N HIS A 111 -35.17 -9.24 -4.69
CA HIS A 111 -34.26 -10.22 -4.05
C HIS A 111 -34.84 -11.03 -2.86
N ASP A 112 -35.12 -12.31 -3.07
CA ASP A 112 -35.60 -13.24 -2.01
C ASP A 112 -36.87 -12.76 -1.27
N GLY A 113 -37.69 -11.91 -1.90
CA GLY A 113 -38.98 -11.49 -1.37
C GLY A 113 -38.94 -10.26 -0.46
N ILE A 114 -37.86 -9.47 -0.48
CA ILE A 114 -37.76 -8.24 0.31
C ILE A 114 -38.79 -7.21 -0.18
N GLU A 115 -39.68 -6.81 0.72
CA GLU A 115 -40.62 -5.71 0.47
C GLU A 115 -39.87 -4.37 0.46
N SER A 116 -40.04 -3.62 -0.63
CA SER A 116 -39.31 -2.39 -0.88
C SER A 116 -40.25 -1.25 -1.20
N VAL A 117 -39.91 -0.04 -0.72
CA VAL A 117 -40.56 1.20 -1.16
C VAL A 117 -39.67 1.88 -2.20
N VAL A 118 -40.16 1.98 -3.44
CA VAL A 118 -39.48 2.70 -4.52
C VAL A 118 -39.95 4.15 -4.56
N SER A 119 -39.00 5.08 -4.57
CA SER A 119 -39.23 6.52 -4.68
C SER A 119 -38.47 7.10 -5.86
N CYS A 120 -39.18 7.83 -6.73
CA CYS A 120 -38.61 8.44 -7.92
C CYS A 120 -38.07 9.85 -7.63
N ALA A 121 -36.76 10.01 -7.79
CA ALA A 121 -36.07 11.29 -7.68
C ALA A 121 -35.83 11.90 -9.06
N ASP A 122 -35.88 13.23 -9.15
CA ASP A 122 -35.52 13.94 -10.37
C ASP A 122 -34.02 13.85 -10.68
N GLN A 123 -33.64 14.21 -11.91
CA GLN A 123 -32.24 14.17 -12.35
C GLN A 123 -31.35 15.27 -11.73
N SER A 124 -31.94 16.28 -11.07
CA SER A 124 -31.17 17.32 -10.38
C SER A 124 -30.52 16.79 -9.09
N PHE A 125 -30.94 15.62 -8.62
CA PHE A 125 -30.44 14.96 -7.42
C PHE A 125 -29.05 14.31 -7.66
N LYS A 126 -27.97 14.99 -7.25
CA LYS A 126 -26.58 14.55 -7.44
C LYS A 126 -26.03 13.68 -6.29
N ILE A 127 -26.61 12.50 -6.07
CA ILE A 127 -26.12 11.51 -5.08
C ILE A 127 -25.50 10.29 -5.79
N PRO A 128 -24.28 9.83 -5.46
CA PRO A 128 -23.78 8.61 -6.10
C PRO A 128 -24.70 7.38 -5.90
N PRO A 129 -24.70 6.40 -6.82
CA PRO A 129 -25.37 5.13 -6.58
C PRO A 129 -24.77 4.40 -5.37
N GLY A 130 -25.55 3.54 -4.70
CA GLY A 130 -25.05 2.66 -3.65
C GLY A 130 -25.89 2.62 -2.38
N PRO A 131 -25.38 1.97 -1.32
CA PRO A 131 -26.06 1.84 -0.03
C PRO A 131 -25.94 3.13 0.79
N TYR A 132 -26.94 3.46 1.58
CA TYR A 132 -26.96 4.62 2.47
C TYR A 132 -27.77 4.32 3.73
N PHE A 133 -27.51 5.05 4.81
CA PHE A 133 -28.46 5.15 5.93
C PHE A 133 -29.14 6.51 5.91
N LEU A 134 -30.47 6.51 5.95
CA LEU A 134 -31.29 7.71 6.07
C LEU A 134 -31.67 7.93 7.52
N SER A 135 -31.28 9.06 8.11
CA SER A 135 -31.81 9.48 9.41
C SER A 135 -33.28 9.85 9.25
N THR A 136 -34.18 9.09 9.87
CA THR A 136 -35.63 9.30 9.77
C THR A 136 -36.08 10.61 10.41
N HIS A 137 -35.35 11.07 11.44
CA HIS A 137 -35.63 12.32 12.14
C HIS A 137 -35.20 13.56 11.32
N SER A 138 -33.94 13.61 10.87
CA SER A 138 -33.42 14.79 10.18
C SER A 138 -33.69 14.76 8.66
N GLY A 139 -33.92 13.58 8.11
CA GLY A 139 -33.97 13.31 6.66
C GLY A 139 -32.60 13.37 5.99
N GLN A 140 -31.51 13.31 6.76
CA GLN A 140 -30.14 13.31 6.22
C GLN A 140 -29.76 11.91 5.75
N LEU A 141 -29.16 11.85 4.57
CA LEU A 141 -28.64 10.62 3.98
C LEU A 141 -27.13 10.54 4.22
N HIS A 142 -26.66 9.41 4.75
CA HIS A 142 -25.26 9.22 5.14
C HIS A 142 -24.64 8.05 4.38
N ARG A 143 -23.43 8.25 3.86
CA ARG A 143 -22.62 7.15 3.33
C ARG A 143 -22.32 6.14 4.43
N VAL A 144 -22.20 4.89 4.03
CA VAL A 144 -21.91 3.76 4.90
C VAL A 144 -20.53 3.20 4.61
N TYR A 145 -19.88 2.76 5.67
CA TYR A 145 -18.60 2.08 5.63
C TYR A 145 -18.81 0.71 6.23
N ARG A 146 -18.57 -0.37 5.50
CA ARG A 146 -18.53 -1.70 6.11
C ARG A 146 -17.32 -1.76 7.04
N LEU A 147 -17.53 -2.31 8.22
CA LEU A 147 -16.47 -2.52 9.19
C LEU A 147 -15.85 -3.90 9.00
N TYR A 148 -14.52 -3.93 8.93
CA TYR A 148 -13.70 -5.14 8.84
C TYR A 148 -12.70 -5.20 9.99
N ASP A 149 -12.41 -6.40 10.48
CA ASP A 149 -11.33 -6.66 11.44
C ASP A 149 -9.96 -6.69 10.73
N ASP A 150 -8.96 -5.97 11.25
CA ASP A 150 -7.55 -6.06 10.83
C ASP A 150 -6.87 -7.28 11.48
N PHE A 151 -7.41 -8.49 11.24
CA PHE A 151 -6.96 -9.72 11.90
C PHE A 151 -5.46 -10.02 11.72
N SER A 152 -4.82 -9.51 10.66
CA SER A 152 -3.36 -9.63 10.43
C SER A 152 -2.52 -8.52 11.10
N GLY A 153 -3.17 -7.58 11.79
CA GLY A 153 -2.54 -6.50 12.55
C GLY A 153 -1.67 -5.58 11.70
N THR A 154 -2.10 -5.28 10.48
CA THR A 154 -1.31 -4.58 9.45
C THR A 154 -1.46 -3.07 9.48
N PHE A 155 -2.56 -2.54 10.03
CA PHE A 155 -2.87 -1.11 10.04
C PHE A 155 -2.37 -0.44 11.32
N ALA A 156 -1.84 0.77 11.18
CA ALA A 156 -1.53 1.66 12.29
C ALA A 156 -2.76 2.53 12.64
N GLU A 157 -3.45 3.04 11.63
CA GLU A 157 -4.67 3.83 11.77
C GLU A 157 -5.71 3.44 10.71
N SER A 158 -6.98 3.47 11.10
CA SER A 158 -8.14 3.37 10.20
C SER A 158 -8.60 4.78 9.86
N LEU A 159 -8.85 5.09 8.59
CA LEU A 159 -9.11 6.47 8.16
C LEU A 159 -10.53 6.66 7.64
N LEU A 160 -11.07 7.84 7.94
CA LEU A 160 -12.32 8.37 7.40
C LEU A 160 -12.02 9.62 6.58
N HIS A 161 -12.45 9.62 5.32
CA HIS A 161 -12.37 10.79 4.45
C HIS A 161 -13.53 11.74 4.75
N LEU A 162 -13.20 13.01 5.01
CA LEU A 162 -14.13 14.07 5.32
C LEU A 162 -14.53 14.84 4.04
N PRO A 163 -15.71 15.50 4.02
CA PRO A 163 -16.17 16.24 2.84
C PRO A 163 -15.30 17.42 2.41
N ASP A 164 -14.44 17.92 3.31
CA ASP A 164 -13.51 19.02 3.05
C ASP A 164 -12.18 18.54 2.43
N GLY A 165 -12.07 17.24 2.10
CA GLY A 165 -10.86 16.63 1.52
C GLY A 165 -9.85 16.13 2.54
N LYS A 166 -10.10 16.34 3.84
CA LYS A 166 -9.17 15.94 4.92
C LYS A 166 -9.49 14.54 5.44
N PHE A 167 -8.55 14.01 6.22
CA PHE A 167 -8.73 12.73 6.88
C PHE A 167 -8.80 12.89 8.39
N GLN A 168 -9.51 11.97 9.02
CA GLN A 168 -9.45 11.75 10.46
C GLN A 168 -9.37 10.25 10.74
N THR A 169 -8.97 9.90 11.96
CA THR A 169 -9.05 8.51 12.41
C THR A 169 -10.50 8.07 12.56
N LEU A 170 -10.82 6.88 12.08
CA LEU A 170 -12.12 6.26 12.25
C LEU A 170 -12.28 5.85 13.71
N SER A 171 -13.34 6.35 14.35
CA SER A 171 -13.67 6.01 15.74
C SER A 171 -14.74 4.92 15.78
N ALA A 172 -14.39 3.72 15.30
CA ALA A 172 -15.27 2.56 15.28
C ALA A 172 -14.53 1.31 15.76
N HIS A 173 -15.27 0.40 16.40
CA HIS A 173 -14.76 -0.89 16.84
C HIS A 173 -15.86 -1.94 16.72
N MET A 174 -15.62 -3.01 15.97
CA MET A 174 -16.54 -4.16 15.93
C MET A 174 -16.44 -4.93 17.24
N SER A 175 -17.57 -5.28 17.85
CA SER A 175 -17.57 -6.00 19.13
C SER A 175 -16.88 -7.38 19.05
N SER A 176 -16.85 -7.99 17.86
CA SER A 176 -16.17 -9.26 17.59
C SER A 176 -14.68 -9.10 17.23
N SER A 177 -14.19 -7.88 17.02
CA SER A 177 -12.81 -7.64 16.56
C SER A 177 -11.83 -7.78 17.71
N ALA A 178 -10.76 -8.54 17.50
CA ALA A 178 -9.62 -8.61 18.42
C ALA A 178 -8.55 -7.54 18.10
N SER A 179 -8.74 -6.79 17.00
CA SER A 179 -7.79 -5.83 16.48
C SER A 179 -8.45 -4.52 16.06
N LEU A 180 -7.72 -3.66 15.35
CA LEU A 180 -8.25 -2.41 14.81
C LEU A 180 -9.36 -2.70 13.78
N THR A 181 -10.41 -1.88 13.78
CA THR A 181 -11.48 -1.98 12.78
C THR A 181 -11.24 -1.01 11.62
N ILE A 182 -11.30 -1.53 10.40
CA ILE A 182 -11.16 -0.74 9.16
C ILE A 182 -12.54 -0.45 8.56
N GLY A 183 -12.82 0.84 8.34
CA GLY A 183 -14.05 1.29 7.67
C GLY A 183 -13.84 1.40 6.17
N VAL A 184 -14.59 0.62 5.41
CA VAL A 184 -14.42 0.52 3.96
C VAL A 184 -15.69 0.99 3.25
N PRO A 185 -15.63 2.03 2.39
CA PRO A 185 -16.82 2.53 1.69
C PRO A 185 -17.21 1.64 0.51
N SER A 186 -18.47 1.72 0.10
CA SER A 186 -18.97 1.03 -1.09
C SER A 186 -18.26 1.52 -2.35
N ARG A 187 -17.92 0.59 -3.25
CA ARG A 187 -17.35 0.88 -4.57
C ARG A 187 -18.36 1.57 -5.49
N LEU A 188 -19.65 1.37 -5.23
CA LEU A 188 -20.76 1.90 -6.04
C LEU A 188 -20.83 3.43 -6.01
N TYR A 189 -20.27 4.07 -4.99
CA TYR A 189 -20.21 5.53 -4.90
C TYR A 189 -19.30 6.17 -5.94
N TYR A 190 -18.50 5.38 -6.66
CA TYR A 190 -17.43 5.86 -7.51
C TYR A 190 -17.64 5.40 -8.95
N THR A 191 -17.30 6.27 -9.89
CA THR A 191 -17.33 5.97 -11.32
C THR A 191 -16.00 6.39 -11.90
N ARG A 192 -15.28 5.46 -12.54
CA ARG A 192 -13.99 5.76 -13.16
C ARG A 192 -14.19 6.69 -14.33
N THR A 193 -13.34 7.72 -14.41
CA THR A 193 -13.22 8.60 -15.57
C THR A 193 -11.76 8.63 -16.01
N LYS A 194 -11.48 9.33 -17.11
CA LYS A 194 -10.10 9.53 -17.56
C LYS A 194 -9.28 10.33 -16.54
N GLU A 195 -9.92 11.29 -15.87
CA GLU A 195 -9.32 12.16 -14.85
C GLU A 195 -9.20 11.47 -13.49
N GLN A 196 -10.10 10.53 -13.20
CA GLN A 196 -10.09 9.73 -11.97
C GLN A 196 -9.99 8.23 -12.28
N PRO A 197 -8.84 7.77 -12.83
CA PRO A 197 -8.67 6.36 -13.22
C PRO A 197 -8.70 5.40 -12.03
N LEU A 198 -8.45 5.90 -10.82
CA LEU A 198 -8.45 5.13 -9.57
C LEU A 198 -9.74 5.30 -8.77
N ALA A 199 -10.80 5.88 -9.33
CA ALA A 199 -12.08 6.02 -8.64
C ALA A 199 -12.57 4.67 -8.07
N GLY A 200 -12.77 4.63 -6.75
CA GLY A 200 -13.22 3.44 -6.02
C GLY A 200 -12.15 2.39 -5.74
N VAL A 201 -10.89 2.62 -6.14
CA VAL A 201 -9.74 1.79 -5.76
C VAL A 201 -9.35 2.12 -4.32
N ARG A 202 -9.34 1.10 -3.46
CA ARG A 202 -9.05 1.21 -2.04
C ARG A 202 -7.55 1.06 -1.82
N VAL A 203 -6.95 2.09 -1.22
CA VAL A 203 -5.50 2.20 -1.03
C VAL A 203 -5.19 2.33 0.45
N ALA A 204 -4.21 1.57 0.91
CA ALA A 204 -3.63 1.72 2.23
C ALA A 204 -2.20 2.26 2.12
N VAL A 205 -1.78 3.13 3.04
CA VAL A 205 -0.55 3.91 2.90
C VAL A 205 0.41 3.61 4.04
N LYS A 206 1.66 3.22 3.76
CA LYS A 206 2.67 3.04 4.80
C LYS A 206 2.79 4.28 5.68
N ASP A 207 2.84 4.07 7.00
CA ASP A 207 2.78 5.13 8.02
C ASP A 207 4.09 5.95 8.15
N LEU A 208 4.75 6.23 7.02
CA LEU A 208 5.83 7.20 6.85
C LEU A 208 5.50 8.33 5.87
N PHE A 209 4.38 8.23 5.13
CA PHE A 209 3.86 9.32 4.30
C PHE A 209 2.86 10.13 5.12
N ASP A 210 3.00 11.44 5.12
CA ASP A 210 2.03 12.31 5.77
C ASP A 210 0.71 12.35 5.00
N ILE A 211 -0.40 12.40 5.74
CA ILE A 211 -1.75 12.60 5.25
C ILE A 211 -2.38 13.70 6.09
N GLU A 212 -2.91 14.75 5.46
CA GLU A 212 -3.46 15.89 6.18
C GLU A 212 -4.56 15.47 7.17
N GLY A 213 -4.41 15.86 8.44
CA GLY A 213 -5.31 15.52 9.53
C GLY A 213 -5.01 14.22 10.26
N VAL A 214 -3.99 13.45 9.82
CA VAL A 214 -3.63 12.14 10.38
C VAL A 214 -2.32 12.22 11.15
N LYS A 215 -2.25 11.53 12.29
CA LYS A 215 -0.98 11.32 13.03
C LYS A 215 -0.26 10.10 12.47
N SER A 216 1.07 10.19 12.39
CA SER A 216 1.89 9.03 12.03
C SER A 216 2.81 8.59 13.15
N SER A 217 2.91 7.28 13.33
CA SER A 217 3.75 6.64 14.35
C SER A 217 5.19 6.48 13.90
N ARG A 218 5.43 6.33 12.59
CA ARG A 218 6.76 6.01 12.05
C ARG A 218 7.38 4.75 12.68
N GLY A 219 6.55 3.86 13.24
CA GLY A 219 6.99 2.69 14.01
C GLY A 219 7.59 3.02 15.40
N ASN A 220 7.35 4.23 15.94
CA ASN A 220 7.85 4.66 17.24
C ASN A 220 6.77 5.33 18.11
N ARG A 221 6.55 4.81 19.32
CA ARG A 221 5.52 5.32 20.25
C ARG A 221 5.82 6.73 20.75
N ALA A 222 7.08 7.05 20.99
CA ALA A 222 7.49 8.39 21.42
C ALA A 222 7.28 9.43 20.30
N TRP A 223 7.57 9.07 19.04
CA TRP A 223 7.25 9.89 17.88
C TRP A 223 5.75 10.17 17.78
N TYR A 224 4.93 9.10 17.83
CA TYR A 224 3.47 9.23 17.75
C TYR A 224 2.92 10.18 18.83
N ASN A 225 3.43 10.11 20.06
CA ASN A 225 2.95 10.95 21.16
C ASN A 225 3.46 12.39 21.08
N LEU A 226 4.67 12.60 20.54
CA LEU A 226 5.30 13.91 20.48
C LEU A 226 4.70 14.80 19.38
N TYR A 227 4.54 14.28 18.17
CA TYR A 227 4.16 15.09 17.02
C TYR A 227 2.63 15.14 16.84
N PRO A 228 2.07 16.30 16.40
CA PRO A 228 0.65 16.42 16.08
C PRO A 228 0.31 15.72 14.76
N ALA A 229 -0.96 15.78 14.35
CA ALA A 229 -1.38 15.36 13.02
C ALA A 229 -0.67 16.19 11.93
N ALA A 230 -0.43 15.56 10.78
CA ALA A 230 0.21 16.25 9.65
C ALA A 230 -0.70 17.35 9.09
N ASN A 231 -0.07 18.45 8.67
CA ASN A 231 -0.77 19.60 8.11
C ASN A 231 -0.91 19.55 6.58
N ARG A 232 -0.25 18.60 5.93
CA ARG A 232 -0.24 18.42 4.48
C ARG A 232 -0.11 16.95 4.15
N THR A 233 -0.75 16.53 3.05
CA THR A 233 -0.56 15.21 2.47
C THR A 233 0.71 15.19 1.61
N ALA A 234 1.49 14.11 1.70
CA ALA A 234 2.66 13.91 0.86
C ALA A 234 2.26 13.89 -0.63
N PRO A 235 2.99 14.58 -1.55
CA PRO A 235 2.57 14.69 -2.95
C PRO A 235 2.36 13.34 -3.65
N ALA A 236 3.18 12.33 -3.36
CA ALA A 236 3.00 10.98 -3.89
C ALA A 236 1.62 10.38 -3.53
N ILE A 237 1.09 10.69 -2.34
CA ILE A 237 -0.24 10.24 -1.91
C ILE A 237 -1.33 11.16 -2.45
N GLN A 238 -1.08 12.47 -2.52
CA GLN A 238 -2.02 13.42 -3.09
C GLN A 238 -2.34 13.10 -4.55
N ASN A 239 -1.33 12.73 -5.36
CA ASN A 239 -1.52 12.33 -6.74
C ASN A 239 -2.51 11.15 -6.89
N LEU A 240 -2.48 10.19 -5.96
CA LEU A 240 -3.45 9.08 -5.94
C LEU A 240 -4.86 9.54 -5.56
N ILE A 241 -4.97 10.41 -4.56
CA ILE A 241 -6.26 10.99 -4.12
C ILE A 241 -6.89 11.78 -5.26
N ASP A 242 -6.10 12.60 -5.95
CA ASP A 242 -6.55 13.41 -7.10
C ASP A 242 -7.03 12.52 -8.26
N ALA A 243 -6.37 11.37 -8.46
CA ALA A 243 -6.79 10.32 -9.40
C ALA A 243 -8.02 9.50 -8.92
N GLY A 244 -8.62 9.85 -7.78
CA GLY A 244 -9.86 9.25 -7.26
C GLY A 244 -9.68 8.06 -6.32
N ALA A 245 -8.45 7.74 -5.91
CA ALA A 245 -8.19 6.65 -4.97
C ALA A 245 -8.80 6.93 -3.59
N VAL A 246 -9.26 5.86 -2.93
CA VAL A 246 -9.88 5.92 -1.61
C VAL A 246 -8.88 5.44 -0.57
N ILE A 247 -8.33 6.37 0.23
CA ILE A 247 -7.41 6.01 1.30
C ILE A 247 -8.19 5.47 2.51
N VAL A 248 -7.98 4.20 2.86
CA VAL A 248 -8.74 3.50 3.92
C VAL A 248 -8.00 3.44 5.26
N GLY A 249 -6.68 3.65 5.26
CA GLY A 249 -5.88 3.48 6.47
C GLY A 249 -4.39 3.70 6.25
N THR A 250 -3.65 3.88 7.34
CA THR A 250 -2.19 3.83 7.34
C THR A 250 -1.69 2.47 7.81
N GLN A 251 -0.55 2.01 7.27
CA GLN A 251 -0.02 0.67 7.51
C GLN A 251 1.24 0.69 8.35
N LYS A 252 1.37 -0.32 9.22
CA LYS A 252 2.55 -0.50 10.07
C LYS A 252 3.80 -0.73 9.22
N LEU A 253 4.88 -0.17 9.73
CA LEU A 253 6.24 -0.30 9.26
C LEU A 253 7.16 -0.60 10.44
N SER A 254 8.30 -1.21 10.16
CA SER A 254 9.39 -1.28 11.15
C SER A 254 9.95 0.12 11.41
N GLN A 255 10.53 0.29 12.59
CA GLN A 255 10.81 1.63 13.11
C GLN A 255 11.74 2.43 12.20
N PHE A 256 11.28 3.63 11.83
CA PHE A 256 11.98 4.54 10.92
C PHE A 256 12.40 3.89 9.59
N ALA A 257 11.59 2.97 9.07
CA ALA A 257 11.86 2.20 7.86
C ALA A 257 13.14 1.33 7.90
N ASN A 258 13.67 1.01 9.09
CA ASN A 258 14.83 0.14 9.23
C ASN A 258 14.48 -1.34 9.08
N GLY A 259 15.40 -2.15 8.58
CA GLY A 259 15.21 -3.61 8.53
C GLY A 259 15.20 -4.21 9.92
N GLU A 260 14.11 -4.88 10.30
CA GLU A 260 13.87 -5.43 11.64
C GLU A 260 13.24 -6.83 11.54
N ASN A 261 13.61 -7.74 12.44
CA ASN A 261 12.96 -9.03 12.58
C ASN A 261 11.76 -8.94 13.54
N PRO A 262 10.65 -9.64 13.26
CA PRO A 262 9.46 -9.57 14.10
C PRO A 262 9.72 -10.01 15.56
N THR A 263 10.65 -10.94 15.79
CA THR A 263 11.05 -11.40 17.12
C THR A 263 12.08 -10.45 17.73
N ALA A 264 11.79 -9.91 18.90
CA ALA A 264 12.66 -9.07 19.73
C ALA A 264 13.10 -7.70 19.15
N ASP A 265 13.10 -7.46 17.83
CA ASP A 265 13.46 -6.14 17.28
C ASP A 265 12.27 -5.17 17.29
N TRP A 266 11.05 -5.65 17.01
CA TRP A 266 9.82 -4.84 16.99
C TRP A 266 9.25 -4.63 18.40
N VAL A 267 9.85 -3.70 19.15
CA VAL A 267 9.47 -3.43 20.54
C VAL A 267 8.39 -2.37 20.67
N SER A 268 8.44 -1.31 19.84
CA SER A 268 7.50 -0.19 19.93
C SER A 268 6.07 -0.57 19.51
N TYR A 269 5.93 -1.31 18.43
CA TYR A 269 4.68 -1.86 17.92
C TYR A 269 4.93 -3.29 17.48
N SER A 270 3.93 -4.16 17.58
CA SER A 270 4.07 -5.54 17.11
C SER A 270 4.07 -5.60 15.58
N ALA A 271 4.95 -6.45 15.04
CA ALA A 271 5.00 -6.74 13.61
C ALA A 271 3.68 -7.36 13.11
N PRO A 272 3.22 -7.01 11.89
CA PRO A 272 2.10 -7.67 11.24
C PRO A 272 2.32 -9.19 11.05
N PHE A 273 1.25 -9.91 10.81
CA PHE A 273 1.28 -11.33 10.48
C PHE A 273 1.24 -11.52 8.97
N ASN A 274 2.11 -12.38 8.44
CA ASN A 274 2.06 -12.79 7.04
C ASN A 274 0.98 -13.89 6.92
N PRO A 275 -0.06 -13.74 6.09
CA PRO A 275 -1.13 -14.74 5.99
C PRO A 275 -0.68 -16.07 5.37
N ARG A 276 0.47 -16.10 4.69
CA ARG A 276 0.94 -17.27 3.93
C ARG A 276 1.36 -18.44 4.83
N GLY A 277 1.16 -19.65 4.31
CA GLY A 277 1.45 -20.91 4.98
C GLY A 277 0.71 -21.03 6.32
N ASP A 278 1.49 -21.21 7.39
CA ASP A 278 0.96 -21.34 8.75
C ASP A 278 0.57 -20.00 9.41
N GLY A 279 0.84 -18.86 8.76
CA GLY A 279 0.54 -17.55 9.31
C GLY A 279 1.61 -16.95 10.23
N TYR A 280 2.68 -17.68 10.51
CA TYR A 280 3.75 -17.28 11.44
C TYR A 280 5.10 -17.05 10.73
N GLN A 281 5.07 -16.91 9.42
CA GLN A 281 6.20 -16.39 8.66
C GLN A 281 6.42 -14.90 8.96
N GLY A 282 7.67 -14.45 8.90
CA GLY A 282 7.98 -13.03 8.99
C GLY A 282 7.41 -12.27 7.77
N PRO A 283 6.81 -11.07 7.97
CA PRO A 283 6.27 -10.26 6.88
C PRO A 283 7.35 -9.46 6.11
N SER A 284 8.63 -9.78 6.32
CA SER A 284 9.77 -8.94 5.93
C SER A 284 9.64 -7.50 6.44
N SER A 285 10.49 -6.58 5.97
CA SER A 285 10.51 -5.19 6.42
C SER A 285 11.09 -4.28 5.32
N SER A 286 10.81 -2.97 5.32
CA SER A 286 10.02 -2.23 6.31
C SER A 286 8.56 -1.98 5.93
N SER A 287 8.13 -2.26 4.70
CA SER A 287 6.71 -2.13 4.31
C SER A 287 5.91 -3.40 4.69
N SER A 288 6.10 -3.89 5.92
CA SER A 288 5.54 -5.16 6.40
C SER A 288 4.02 -5.18 6.37
N GLY A 289 3.37 -4.08 6.81
CA GLY A 289 1.91 -3.96 6.77
C GLY A 289 1.38 -3.93 5.34
N ALA A 290 2.13 -3.34 4.41
CA ALA A 290 1.75 -3.26 3.00
C ALA A 290 1.69 -4.65 2.36
N GLY A 291 2.76 -5.45 2.48
CA GLY A 291 2.81 -6.80 1.89
C GLY A 291 1.78 -7.74 2.51
N ALA A 292 1.68 -7.72 3.85
CA ALA A 292 0.74 -8.56 4.59
C ALA A 292 -0.72 -8.23 4.28
N SER A 293 -1.11 -6.95 4.30
CA SER A 293 -2.50 -6.54 4.08
C SER A 293 -3.02 -6.89 2.68
N VAL A 294 -2.21 -6.68 1.65
CA VAL A 294 -2.57 -7.00 0.25
C VAL A 294 -2.77 -8.51 0.08
N ALA A 295 -2.03 -9.33 0.83
CA ALA A 295 -2.20 -10.78 0.85
C ALA A 295 -3.31 -11.26 1.81
N SER A 296 -3.74 -10.46 2.78
CA SER A 296 -4.75 -10.85 3.78
C SER A 296 -6.16 -10.43 3.40
N TYR A 297 -6.33 -9.23 2.85
CA TYR A 297 -7.63 -8.59 2.75
C TYR A 297 -8.14 -8.49 1.31
N PRO A 298 -9.17 -9.26 0.92
CA PRO A 298 -9.69 -9.24 -0.44
C PRO A 298 -10.32 -7.88 -0.81
N TRP A 299 -10.76 -7.11 0.19
CA TRP A 299 -11.35 -5.78 0.02
C TRP A 299 -10.33 -4.66 -0.24
N LEU A 300 -9.03 -4.91 -0.04
CA LEU A 300 -7.94 -3.97 -0.30
C LEU A 300 -7.32 -4.25 -1.67
N ASP A 301 -7.16 -3.19 -2.47
CA ASP A 301 -6.69 -3.30 -3.86
C ASP A 301 -5.19 -3.06 -3.98
N ILE A 302 -4.68 -2.00 -3.32
CA ILE A 302 -3.30 -1.55 -3.42
C ILE A 302 -2.79 -1.09 -2.06
N ALA A 303 -1.51 -1.32 -1.79
CA ALA A 303 -0.80 -0.69 -0.71
C ALA A 303 0.37 0.15 -1.24
N VAL A 304 0.61 1.33 -0.64
CA VAL A 304 1.77 2.18 -0.93
C VAL A 304 2.85 1.88 0.10
N GLY A 305 4.04 1.51 -0.37
CA GLY A 305 5.23 1.29 0.44
C GLY A 305 6.34 2.29 0.13
N SER A 306 7.48 2.11 0.80
CA SER A 306 8.73 2.77 0.42
C SER A 306 9.86 1.76 0.33
N ASP A 307 10.82 2.02 -0.55
CA ASP A 307 11.98 1.16 -0.74
C ASP A 307 13.30 1.95 -0.79
N THR A 308 14.14 1.73 0.23
CA THR A 308 15.53 2.19 0.34
C THR A 308 16.52 1.03 0.22
N GLY A 309 16.06 -0.19 0.43
CA GLY A 309 16.82 -1.32 0.99
C GLY A 309 16.36 -2.72 0.55
N GLY A 310 15.26 -2.80 -0.20
CA GLY A 310 14.38 -3.96 -0.34
C GLY A 310 13.07 -3.83 0.46
N SER A 311 12.70 -2.63 0.92
CA SER A 311 11.55 -2.45 1.81
C SER A 311 10.18 -2.64 1.15
N ILE A 312 10.09 -2.68 -0.18
CA ILE A 312 8.91 -3.14 -0.92
C ILE A 312 9.12 -4.56 -1.41
N ARG A 313 10.30 -4.82 -1.99
CA ARG A 313 10.61 -6.12 -2.62
C ARG A 313 10.60 -7.27 -1.62
N GLY A 314 11.19 -7.08 -0.44
CA GLY A 314 11.15 -8.07 0.63
C GLY A 314 9.72 -8.43 1.05
N PRO A 315 8.89 -7.47 1.49
CA PRO A 315 7.50 -7.73 1.83
C PRO A 315 6.67 -8.34 0.69
N ALA A 316 6.88 -7.92 -0.56
CA ALA A 316 6.21 -8.51 -1.72
C ALA A 316 6.68 -9.96 -2.00
N GLY A 317 7.96 -10.24 -1.84
CA GLY A 317 8.56 -11.56 -1.98
C GLY A 317 8.02 -12.57 -0.98
N VAL A 318 7.89 -12.17 0.30
CA VAL A 318 7.38 -13.07 1.36
C VAL A 318 5.88 -13.31 1.29
N THR A 319 5.11 -12.37 0.76
CA THR A 319 3.66 -12.51 0.63
C THR A 319 3.23 -12.93 -0.77
N GLY A 320 4.16 -13.00 -1.73
CA GLY A 320 3.90 -13.40 -3.11
C GLY A 320 2.86 -12.52 -3.76
N VAL A 321 3.13 -11.22 -3.77
CA VAL A 321 2.34 -10.21 -4.48
C VAL A 321 3.27 -9.43 -5.40
N PHE A 322 2.73 -8.71 -6.37
CA PHE A 322 3.54 -7.79 -7.16
C PHE A 322 4.00 -6.63 -6.27
N GLY A 323 5.22 -6.13 -6.49
CA GLY A 323 5.65 -4.88 -5.88
C GLY A 323 6.83 -4.24 -6.58
N ASN A 324 6.85 -2.91 -6.69
CA ASN A 324 7.91 -2.18 -7.37
C ASN A 324 8.71 -1.27 -6.42
N ARG A 325 10.03 -1.35 -6.54
CA ARG A 325 10.91 -0.20 -6.33
C ARG A 325 11.02 0.53 -7.69
N PRO A 326 10.45 1.72 -7.85
CA PRO A 326 10.57 2.45 -9.11
C PRO A 326 11.99 2.98 -9.34
N THR A 327 12.21 3.56 -10.53
CA THR A 327 13.30 4.49 -10.78
C THR A 327 13.36 5.55 -9.69
N HIS A 328 14.56 5.83 -9.20
CA HIS A 328 14.76 6.85 -8.16
C HIS A 328 14.31 8.23 -8.65
N ASN A 329 13.71 9.02 -7.76
CA ASN A 329 13.16 10.36 -8.03
C ASN A 329 11.99 10.45 -9.04
N LEU A 330 11.26 9.37 -9.34
CA LEU A 330 10.05 9.49 -10.18
C LEU A 330 8.94 10.36 -9.57
N VAL A 331 8.89 10.47 -8.24
CA VAL A 331 7.99 11.37 -7.52
C VAL A 331 8.74 11.99 -6.34
N THR A 332 8.39 13.23 -5.99
CA THR A 332 8.93 13.87 -4.78
C THR A 332 8.46 13.11 -3.53
N LEU A 333 9.37 12.99 -2.56
CA LEU A 333 9.12 12.40 -1.25
C LEU A 333 8.97 13.46 -0.14
N ASP A 334 8.60 14.68 -0.51
CA ASP A 334 8.26 15.72 0.47
C ASP A 334 7.13 15.26 1.39
N ASN A 335 7.29 15.49 2.70
CA ASN A 335 6.40 14.98 3.74
C ASN A 335 6.32 13.43 3.81
N ALA A 336 7.33 12.74 3.28
CA ALA A 336 7.65 11.37 3.66
C ALA A 336 8.86 11.39 4.60
N MET A 337 8.84 10.60 5.68
CA MET A 337 9.99 10.51 6.57
C MET A 337 11.15 9.77 5.88
N PRO A 338 12.36 10.37 5.82
CA PRO A 338 13.47 9.80 5.09
C PRO A 338 14.22 8.71 5.88
N LEU A 339 14.76 7.74 5.15
CA LEU A 339 15.86 6.88 5.62
C LEU A 339 17.16 7.31 4.93
N SER A 340 17.15 7.41 3.61
CA SER A 340 18.27 7.90 2.82
C SER A 340 17.74 8.52 1.52
N PRO A 341 17.62 9.86 1.43
CA PRO A 341 17.07 10.51 0.24
C PRO A 341 17.80 10.15 -1.07
N ALA A 342 19.08 9.75 -0.97
CA ALA A 342 19.87 9.28 -2.11
C ALA A 342 19.43 7.91 -2.68
N MET A 343 18.52 7.22 -2.00
CA MET A 343 18.09 5.85 -2.33
C MET A 343 16.58 5.63 -2.15
N ASP A 344 15.90 6.46 -1.35
CA ASP A 344 14.48 6.33 -1.00
C ASP A 344 13.58 6.46 -2.24
N THR A 345 12.60 5.55 -2.35
CA THR A 345 11.57 5.57 -3.38
C THR A 345 10.19 5.26 -2.80
N ALA A 346 9.12 5.70 -3.47
CA ALA A 346 7.73 5.33 -3.15
C ALA A 346 7.18 4.42 -4.25
N GLY A 347 6.60 3.29 -3.85
CA GLY A 347 6.08 2.29 -4.80
C GLY A 347 4.92 1.52 -4.23
N PHE A 348 4.52 0.47 -4.92
CA PHE A 348 3.28 -0.23 -4.65
C PHE A 348 3.52 -1.69 -4.30
N LEU A 349 2.55 -2.25 -3.57
CA LEU A 349 2.31 -3.68 -3.48
C LEU A 349 0.86 -3.94 -3.88
N THR A 350 0.63 -4.91 -4.77
CA THR A 350 -0.71 -5.24 -5.26
C THR A 350 -0.77 -6.67 -5.81
N ARG A 351 -1.99 -7.20 -5.96
CA ARG A 351 -2.25 -8.47 -6.63
C ARG A 351 -2.54 -8.29 -8.11
N ASP A 352 -3.02 -7.11 -8.52
CA ASP A 352 -3.58 -6.87 -9.85
C ASP A 352 -2.61 -6.03 -10.71
N PRO A 353 -2.04 -6.61 -11.80
CA PRO A 353 -1.09 -5.91 -12.65
C PRO A 353 -1.71 -4.75 -13.46
N GLU A 354 -3.03 -4.76 -13.71
CA GLU A 354 -3.73 -3.64 -14.36
C GLU A 354 -3.79 -2.44 -13.43
N LEU A 355 -4.29 -2.66 -12.21
CA LEU A 355 -4.31 -1.63 -11.18
C LEU A 355 -2.91 -1.13 -10.81
N TRP A 356 -1.90 -2.00 -10.89
CA TRP A 356 -0.52 -1.62 -10.67
C TRP A 356 -0.06 -0.56 -11.67
N GLY A 357 -0.26 -0.79 -12.97
CA GLY A 357 0.11 0.16 -14.03
C GLY A 357 -0.65 1.48 -13.91
N LEU A 358 -1.95 1.42 -13.62
CA LEU A 358 -2.78 2.62 -13.41
C LEU A 358 -2.31 3.45 -12.20
N ALA A 359 -1.97 2.79 -11.09
CA ALA A 359 -1.51 3.48 -9.89
C ALA A 359 -0.12 4.11 -10.07
N GLN A 360 0.79 3.42 -10.78
CA GLN A 360 2.08 3.99 -11.16
C GLN A 360 1.92 5.24 -12.05
N ALA A 361 1.09 5.16 -13.09
CA ALA A 361 0.81 6.30 -13.96
C ALA A 361 0.22 7.50 -13.17
N ALA A 362 -0.68 7.23 -12.23
CA ALA A 362 -1.27 8.27 -11.38
C ALA A 362 -0.25 8.91 -10.42
N MET A 363 0.55 8.12 -9.69
CA MET A 363 1.49 8.66 -8.69
C MET A 363 2.67 9.39 -9.33
N TYR A 364 3.24 8.83 -10.39
CA TYR A 364 4.48 9.32 -10.99
C TYR A 364 4.25 10.38 -12.07
N GLY A 365 3.03 10.46 -12.63
CA GLY A 365 2.63 11.52 -13.56
C GLY A 365 3.53 11.61 -14.79
N GLU A 366 3.97 12.82 -15.12
CA GLU A 366 4.75 13.10 -16.33
C GLU A 366 6.13 12.42 -16.37
N ASN A 367 6.67 12.01 -15.22
CA ASN A 367 7.94 11.29 -15.16
C ASN A 367 7.79 9.80 -15.54
N TYR A 368 6.57 9.29 -15.68
CA TYR A 368 6.29 7.89 -15.97
C TYR A 368 6.19 7.61 -17.46
N THR A 369 7.01 6.66 -17.93
CA THR A 369 6.89 6.12 -19.29
C THR A 369 5.82 5.03 -19.32
N SER A 370 4.62 5.33 -19.82
CA SER A 370 3.52 4.35 -19.97
C SER A 370 3.54 3.66 -21.33
N PHE A 371 3.03 2.42 -21.39
CA PHE A 371 2.96 1.59 -22.61
C PHE A 371 1.55 1.00 -22.74
N SER A 372 0.76 1.46 -23.71
CA SER A 372 -0.65 1.03 -23.84
C SER A 372 -0.92 0.05 -24.99
N GLU A 373 -0.25 0.12 -26.15
CA GLU A 373 -0.55 -0.79 -27.29
C GLU A 373 0.67 -1.18 -28.15
N ASP A 374 1.63 -0.29 -28.40
CA ASP A 374 2.81 -0.56 -29.25
C ASP A 374 4.10 -0.81 -28.45
N VAL A 375 4.06 -1.71 -27.46
CA VAL A 375 5.25 -2.08 -26.69
C VAL A 375 6.11 -3.05 -27.49
N GLN A 376 7.43 -2.84 -27.49
CA GLN A 376 8.40 -3.83 -27.94
C GLN A 376 9.20 -4.29 -26.73
N TYR A 377 9.29 -5.59 -26.49
CA TYR A 377 10.09 -6.06 -25.36
C TYR A 377 11.57 -6.22 -25.71
N PRO A 378 12.48 -6.02 -24.73
CA PRO A 378 13.89 -6.30 -24.92
C PRO A 378 14.13 -7.74 -25.37
N GLN A 379 15.00 -7.92 -26.35
CA GLN A 379 15.35 -9.22 -26.94
C GLN A 379 16.57 -9.86 -26.26
N ILE A 380 16.86 -9.48 -25.03
CA ILE A 380 17.95 -10.04 -24.22
C ILE A 380 17.44 -10.17 -22.79
N VAL A 381 17.54 -11.38 -22.22
CA VAL A 381 17.19 -11.67 -20.83
C VAL A 381 18.43 -12.14 -20.09
N TYR A 382 18.83 -11.41 -19.05
CA TYR A 382 19.90 -11.78 -18.13
C TYR A 382 19.35 -12.44 -16.88
N THR A 383 20.04 -13.45 -16.37
CA THR A 383 19.71 -14.09 -15.07
C THR A 383 20.91 -14.01 -14.13
N LEU A 384 20.66 -13.62 -12.88
CA LEU A 384 21.68 -13.53 -11.83
C LEU A 384 21.24 -14.30 -10.58
N GLY A 385 22.13 -15.11 -10.04
CA GLY A 385 21.97 -15.73 -8.71
C GLY A 385 20.82 -16.72 -8.60
N PHE A 386 20.38 -17.33 -9.71
CA PHE A 386 19.32 -18.34 -9.67
C PHE A 386 19.79 -19.57 -8.89
N PRO A 387 18.93 -20.16 -8.03
CA PRO A 387 19.26 -21.41 -7.36
C PRO A 387 19.34 -22.56 -8.37
N ASP A 388 19.90 -23.67 -7.94
CA ASP A 388 20.01 -24.89 -8.75
C ASP A 388 18.63 -25.35 -9.24
N ASN A 389 18.51 -25.58 -10.55
CA ASN A 389 17.31 -26.01 -11.23
C ASN A 389 16.78 -27.37 -10.72
N SER A 390 17.62 -28.19 -10.08
CA SER A 390 17.20 -29.44 -9.44
C SER A 390 16.37 -29.24 -8.16
N THR A 391 16.42 -28.05 -7.56
CA THR A 391 15.62 -27.72 -6.37
C THR A 391 14.19 -27.33 -6.76
N PRO A 392 13.16 -27.58 -5.91
CA PRO A 392 11.78 -27.21 -6.24
C PRO A 392 11.59 -25.71 -6.54
N ASN A 393 12.25 -24.84 -5.76
CA ASN A 393 12.24 -23.40 -5.96
C ASN A 393 13.01 -22.98 -7.21
N GLY A 394 14.16 -23.60 -7.50
CA GLY A 394 14.88 -23.36 -8.74
C GLY A 394 14.12 -23.78 -9.98
N ALA A 395 13.47 -24.94 -9.97
CA ALA A 395 12.64 -25.40 -11.07
C ALA A 395 11.50 -24.43 -11.43
N ILE A 396 10.94 -23.70 -10.43
CA ILE A 396 9.93 -22.66 -10.68
C ILE A 396 10.56 -21.44 -11.36
N ILE A 397 11.68 -20.95 -10.83
CA ILE A 397 12.35 -19.74 -11.33
C ILE A 397 12.91 -19.95 -12.75
N HIS A 398 13.58 -21.09 -12.98
CA HIS A 398 14.13 -21.44 -14.30
C HIS A 398 13.02 -21.66 -15.33
N ARG A 399 11.90 -22.28 -14.95
CA ARG A 399 10.74 -22.42 -15.83
C ARG A 399 10.20 -21.06 -16.25
N PHE A 400 9.95 -20.16 -15.30
CA PHE A 400 9.49 -18.82 -15.61
C PHE A 400 10.44 -18.10 -16.58
N ALA A 401 11.75 -18.16 -16.33
CA ALA A 401 12.71 -17.51 -17.21
C ALA A 401 12.69 -18.09 -18.64
N ASN A 402 12.52 -19.42 -18.79
CA ASN A 402 12.38 -20.06 -20.09
C ASN A 402 11.07 -19.65 -20.79
N ASP A 403 9.94 -19.70 -20.07
CA ASP A 403 8.63 -19.29 -20.60
C ASP A 403 8.64 -17.81 -21.02
N LEU A 404 9.33 -16.95 -20.26
CA LEU A 404 9.55 -15.56 -20.62
C LEU A 404 10.42 -15.44 -21.88
N ALA A 405 11.52 -16.17 -21.97
CA ALA A 405 12.40 -16.12 -23.14
C ALA A 405 11.67 -16.59 -24.41
N ASP A 406 10.86 -17.64 -24.31
CA ASP A 406 10.00 -18.14 -25.39
C ASP A 406 8.96 -17.09 -25.79
N PHE A 407 8.27 -16.48 -24.82
CA PHE A 407 7.31 -15.39 -25.05
C PHE A 407 7.95 -14.21 -25.78
N LEU A 408 9.19 -13.88 -25.42
CA LEU A 408 9.95 -12.77 -26.00
C LEU A 408 10.67 -13.14 -27.30
N ALA A 409 10.64 -14.41 -27.72
CA ALA A 409 11.41 -14.96 -28.83
C ALA A 409 12.93 -14.71 -28.73
N THR A 410 13.48 -14.88 -27.52
CA THR A 410 14.92 -14.69 -27.23
C THR A 410 15.50 -15.85 -26.41
N ASN A 411 16.79 -15.78 -26.08
CA ASN A 411 17.50 -16.70 -25.20
C ASN A 411 17.86 -16.02 -23.87
N ILE A 412 17.98 -16.84 -22.83
CA ILE A 412 18.51 -16.42 -21.52
C ILE A 412 20.04 -16.42 -21.57
N THR A 413 20.67 -15.42 -20.97
CA THR A 413 22.10 -15.39 -20.70
C THR A 413 22.35 -15.28 -19.20
N GLU A 414 23.07 -16.25 -18.63
CA GLU A 414 23.56 -16.12 -17.26
C GLU A 414 24.61 -15.00 -17.20
N TYR A 415 24.40 -14.04 -16.30
CA TYR A 415 25.25 -12.85 -16.23
C TYR A 415 26.16 -12.89 -15.01
N ASP A 416 27.47 -12.95 -15.23
CA ASP A 416 28.47 -12.85 -14.18
C ASP A 416 28.83 -11.37 -13.92
N LEU A 417 28.12 -10.78 -12.95
CA LEU A 417 28.29 -9.38 -12.57
C LEU A 417 29.69 -9.10 -12.01
N ASP A 418 30.25 -10.03 -11.24
CA ASP A 418 31.55 -9.83 -10.58
C ASP A 418 32.69 -9.92 -11.60
N GLN A 419 32.59 -10.85 -12.56
CA GLN A 419 33.52 -10.94 -13.68
C GLN A 419 33.45 -9.70 -14.59
N ASP A 420 32.24 -9.23 -14.90
CA ASP A 420 32.08 -8.02 -15.71
C ASP A 420 32.64 -6.80 -14.97
N TRP A 421 32.32 -6.62 -13.69
CA TRP A 421 32.91 -5.56 -12.86
C TRP A 421 34.44 -5.64 -12.86
N ALA A 422 35.04 -6.80 -12.58
CA ALA A 422 36.49 -6.97 -12.53
C ALA A 422 37.19 -6.61 -13.85
N SER A 423 36.51 -6.78 -14.98
CA SER A 423 37.07 -6.48 -16.31
C SER A 423 36.73 -5.08 -16.82
N THR A 424 35.69 -4.44 -16.28
CA THR A 424 35.11 -3.22 -16.87
C THR A 424 34.94 -2.05 -15.93
N ALA A 425 35.18 -2.24 -14.62
CA ALA A 425 35.04 -1.19 -13.64
C ALA A 425 35.86 0.05 -14.02
N PRO A 426 35.31 1.25 -13.81
CA PRO A 426 35.96 2.49 -14.20
C PRO A 426 37.20 2.76 -13.33
N GLU A 427 38.19 3.44 -13.90
CA GLU A 427 39.24 4.07 -13.09
C GLU A 427 38.59 5.14 -12.21
N PRO A 428 38.84 5.23 -10.88
CA PRO A 428 39.97 4.68 -10.12
C PRO A 428 39.67 3.40 -9.30
N VAL A 429 38.55 2.72 -9.53
CA VAL A 429 38.08 1.61 -8.69
C VAL A 429 38.23 0.25 -9.36
N ARG A 430 38.91 0.21 -10.51
CA ARG A 430 39.05 -0.97 -11.38
C ARG A 430 39.60 -2.21 -10.67
N ASP A 431 40.56 -2.01 -9.78
CA ASP A 431 41.23 -3.11 -9.07
C ASP A 431 40.50 -3.54 -7.78
N LEU A 432 39.34 -2.96 -7.48
CA LEU A 432 38.55 -3.31 -6.29
C LEU A 432 37.47 -4.33 -6.64
N LEU A 433 37.32 -5.34 -5.80
CA LEU A 433 36.14 -6.22 -5.86
C LEU A 433 34.88 -5.40 -5.55
N LEU A 434 33.79 -5.70 -6.25
CA LEU A 434 32.51 -5.03 -6.04
C LEU A 434 32.04 -5.12 -4.58
N THR A 435 32.27 -6.28 -3.95
CA THR A 435 31.99 -6.53 -2.54
C THR A 435 32.74 -5.60 -1.60
N ASP A 436 34.00 -5.29 -1.90
CA ASP A 436 34.86 -4.45 -1.07
C ASP A 436 34.54 -2.97 -1.33
N PHE A 437 34.35 -2.61 -2.60
CA PHE A 437 34.06 -1.25 -3.03
C PHE A 437 32.78 -0.69 -2.42
N LEU A 438 31.72 -1.51 -2.34
CA LEU A 438 30.40 -1.09 -1.86
C LEU A 438 30.11 -1.50 -0.40
N ASN A 439 31.07 -2.13 0.28
CA ASN A 439 30.88 -2.74 1.59
C ASN A 439 30.26 -1.80 2.64
N THR A 440 30.71 -0.55 2.67
CA THR A 440 30.26 0.47 3.63
C THR A 440 29.29 1.48 3.04
N THR A 441 29.06 1.47 1.72
CA THR A 441 28.25 2.47 1.01
C THR A 441 26.81 2.52 1.54
N TYR A 442 26.13 1.38 1.58
CA TYR A 442 24.75 1.31 2.09
C TYR A 442 24.63 1.79 3.55
N PRO A 443 25.36 1.21 4.53
CA PRO A 443 25.23 1.63 5.92
C PRO A 443 25.64 3.08 6.15
N ALA A 444 26.65 3.61 5.44
CA ALA A 444 27.04 5.01 5.53
C ALA A 444 25.89 5.95 5.13
N LEU A 445 25.25 5.69 3.98
CA LEU A 445 24.13 6.49 3.49
C LEU A 445 22.93 6.46 4.45
N ILE A 446 22.43 5.27 4.80
CA ILE A 446 21.23 5.16 5.63
C ILE A 446 21.42 5.70 7.05
N THR A 447 22.65 5.66 7.58
CA THR A 447 22.90 6.13 8.94
C THR A 447 23.15 7.63 8.97
N LYS A 448 24.11 8.15 8.19
CA LYS A 448 24.48 9.57 8.24
C LYS A 448 23.30 10.47 7.87
N GLN A 449 22.54 10.10 6.83
CA GLN A 449 21.39 10.89 6.39
C GLN A 449 20.23 10.78 7.39
N GLN A 450 19.86 9.58 7.86
CA GLN A 450 18.77 9.45 8.84
C GLN A 450 19.12 10.08 10.20
N ILE A 451 20.38 10.02 10.64
CA ILE A 451 20.81 10.70 11.87
C ILE A 451 20.55 12.21 11.73
N ALA A 452 20.95 12.80 10.61
CA ALA A 452 20.80 14.23 10.39
C ALA A 452 19.33 14.64 10.25
N LEU A 453 18.54 13.88 9.49
CA LEU A 453 17.17 14.24 9.09
C LEU A 453 16.09 13.79 10.07
N VAL A 454 16.34 12.73 10.84
CA VAL A 454 15.34 12.12 11.74
C VAL A 454 15.83 12.11 13.19
N LYS A 455 16.97 11.46 13.49
CA LYS A 455 17.41 11.27 14.89
C LYS A 455 17.64 12.58 15.61
N LYS A 456 18.49 13.46 15.07
CA LYS A 456 18.87 14.74 15.70
C LYS A 456 17.65 15.64 15.99
N PRO A 457 16.77 15.95 15.02
CA PRO A 457 15.58 16.76 15.30
C PRO A 457 14.64 16.07 16.28
N PHE A 458 14.38 14.77 16.13
CA PHE A 458 13.50 14.02 17.03
C PHE A 458 13.99 14.04 18.48
N PHE A 459 15.29 13.77 18.72
CA PHE A 459 15.85 13.78 20.07
C PHE A 459 15.83 15.18 20.67
N LYS A 460 16.08 16.23 19.88
CA LYS A 460 16.00 17.62 20.33
C LYS A 460 14.58 17.98 20.76
N ASP A 461 13.58 17.68 19.92
CA ASP A 461 12.18 18.00 20.19
C ASP A 461 11.66 17.20 21.40
N TYR A 462 12.00 15.92 21.47
CA TYR A 462 11.62 15.06 22.60
C TYR A 462 12.24 15.54 23.91
N ALA A 463 13.54 15.88 23.91
CA ALA A 463 14.21 16.43 25.08
C ALA A 463 13.57 17.75 25.54
N ALA A 464 13.19 18.63 24.62
CA ALA A 464 12.50 19.87 24.93
C ALA A 464 11.12 19.63 25.58
N ALA A 465 10.39 18.60 25.13
CA ALA A 465 9.08 18.24 25.67
C ALA A 465 9.12 17.43 26.98
N HIS A 466 10.25 16.78 27.30
CA HIS A 466 10.34 15.79 28.39
C HIS A 466 11.51 16.01 29.36
N GLU A 467 11.84 17.27 29.66
CA GLU A 467 12.87 17.68 30.64
C GLU A 467 14.26 17.08 30.37
N GLY A 468 14.67 17.05 29.10
CA GLY A 468 15.98 16.55 28.68
C GLY A 468 16.09 15.03 28.55
N ARG A 469 15.01 14.27 28.76
CA ARG A 469 14.99 12.80 28.57
C ARG A 469 15.11 12.42 27.09
N GLN A 470 15.50 11.17 26.83
CA GLN A 470 15.61 10.62 25.47
C GLN A 470 14.46 9.65 25.16
N PRO A 471 14.03 9.56 23.89
CA PRO A 471 13.03 8.58 23.47
C PRO A 471 13.62 7.18 23.38
N TYR A 472 12.78 6.15 23.57
CA TYR A 472 13.17 4.77 23.29
C TYR A 472 13.27 4.52 21.77
N ILE A 473 14.29 3.77 21.37
CA ILE A 473 14.58 3.37 19.99
C ILE A 473 14.73 1.85 19.94
N ASN A 474 14.10 1.21 18.96
CA ASN A 474 14.19 -0.23 18.73
C ASN A 474 15.67 -0.64 18.50
N PRO A 475 16.04 -1.90 18.78
CA PRO A 475 17.44 -2.34 18.70
C PRO A 475 18.13 -2.10 17.34
N ALA A 476 17.43 -2.32 16.22
CA ALA A 476 18.03 -2.19 14.89
C ALA A 476 18.41 -0.74 14.52
N PRO A 477 17.50 0.27 14.53
CA PRO A 477 17.89 1.65 14.30
C PRO A 477 18.92 2.16 15.32
N SER A 478 18.85 1.70 16.57
CA SER A 478 19.81 2.10 17.63
C SER A 478 21.25 1.70 17.29
N VAL A 479 21.49 0.42 16.95
CA VAL A 479 22.83 -0.08 16.59
C VAL A 479 23.36 0.61 15.33
N ARG A 480 22.50 0.82 14.33
CA ARG A 480 22.87 1.48 13.07
C ARG A 480 23.27 2.94 13.31
N TRP A 481 22.49 3.70 14.08
CA TRP A 481 22.83 5.09 14.38
C TRP A 481 24.10 5.20 15.22
N ALA A 482 24.30 4.31 16.20
CA ALA A 482 25.53 4.29 16.99
C ALA A 482 26.77 4.08 16.12
N TRP A 483 26.70 3.17 15.14
CA TRP A 483 27.77 3.01 14.16
C TRP A 483 27.96 4.28 13.32
N GLY A 484 26.90 4.84 12.74
CA GLY A 484 27.00 6.05 11.91
C GLY A 484 27.60 7.27 12.65
N GLU A 485 27.35 7.40 13.95
CA GLU A 485 27.94 8.43 14.81
C GLU A 485 29.43 8.17 15.11
N SER A 486 29.85 6.92 15.12
CA SER A 486 31.27 6.55 15.30
C SER A 486 32.14 6.78 14.07
N GLN A 487 31.54 6.99 12.90
CA GLN A 487 32.25 7.20 11.64
C GLN A 487 32.54 8.70 11.39
N PRO A 488 33.60 9.06 10.66
CA PRO A 488 33.82 10.44 10.21
C PRO A 488 32.69 10.90 9.27
N ASP A 489 32.43 12.20 9.19
CA ASP A 489 31.37 12.73 8.31
C ASP A 489 31.70 12.54 6.82
N SER A 490 32.98 12.48 6.46
CA SER A 490 33.45 12.22 5.08
C SER A 490 32.96 10.89 4.50
N ILE A 491 32.58 9.91 5.35
CA ILE A 491 32.06 8.62 4.88
C ILE A 491 30.77 8.78 4.07
N LEU A 492 30.00 9.86 4.31
CA LEU A 492 28.81 10.14 3.53
C LEU A 492 29.17 10.55 2.10
N ASP A 493 30.17 11.42 1.95
CA ASP A 493 30.64 11.89 0.63
C ASP A 493 31.25 10.74 -0.17
N ASP A 494 32.05 9.89 0.49
CA ASP A 494 32.62 8.68 -0.12
C ASP A 494 31.52 7.72 -0.57
N ALA A 495 30.50 7.49 0.26
CA ALA A 495 29.40 6.60 -0.09
C ALA A 495 28.54 7.14 -1.24
N LEU A 496 28.27 8.44 -1.28
CA LEU A 496 27.57 9.07 -2.41
C LEU A 496 28.37 8.91 -3.70
N LYS A 497 29.68 9.18 -3.66
CA LYS A 497 30.57 8.99 -4.80
C LYS A 497 30.60 7.54 -5.27
N ASN A 498 30.77 6.58 -4.36
CA ASN A 498 30.83 5.16 -4.71
C ASN A 498 29.52 4.67 -5.33
N LYS A 499 28.38 5.10 -4.78
CA LYS A 499 27.07 4.82 -5.36
C LYS A 499 26.97 5.37 -6.78
N THR A 500 27.37 6.62 -7.03
CA THR A 500 27.33 7.23 -8.37
C THR A 500 28.21 6.47 -9.36
N ILE A 501 29.43 6.09 -8.97
CA ILE A 501 30.32 5.30 -9.82
C ILE A 501 29.67 3.97 -10.24
N PHE A 502 29.06 3.25 -9.30
CA PHE A 502 28.34 2.02 -9.61
C PHE A 502 27.12 2.30 -10.49
N MET A 503 26.37 3.36 -10.19
CA MET A 503 25.18 3.77 -10.95
C MET A 503 25.50 4.00 -12.43
N ASP A 504 26.53 4.79 -12.70
CA ASP A 504 26.93 5.14 -14.06
C ASP A 504 27.39 3.87 -14.80
N TRP A 505 28.27 3.09 -14.19
CA TRP A 505 28.74 1.82 -14.76
C TRP A 505 27.57 0.86 -15.08
N PHE A 506 26.66 0.66 -14.14
CA PHE A 506 25.55 -0.27 -14.30
C PHE A 506 24.59 0.17 -15.42
N ASN A 507 24.20 1.45 -15.43
CA ASN A 507 23.27 1.98 -16.43
C ASN A 507 23.90 2.16 -17.81
N GLU A 508 25.22 2.27 -17.94
CA GLU A 508 25.88 2.34 -19.24
C GLU A 508 26.17 0.95 -19.82
N ARG A 509 26.51 -0.03 -18.97
CA ARG A 509 27.06 -1.33 -19.40
C ARG A 509 26.07 -2.45 -19.25
N VAL A 510 25.52 -2.61 -18.05
CA VAL A 510 24.74 -3.78 -17.66
C VAL A 510 23.30 -3.67 -18.16
N LEU A 511 22.63 -2.56 -17.85
CA LEU A 511 21.21 -2.35 -18.14
C LEU A 511 20.95 -0.99 -18.83
N PRO A 512 21.54 -0.72 -20.00
CA PRO A 512 21.37 0.55 -20.69
C PRO A 512 19.98 0.75 -21.26
N LYS A 513 19.62 2.02 -21.39
CA LYS A 513 18.44 2.45 -22.11
C LYS A 513 18.60 2.15 -23.60
N ASP A 514 17.49 1.76 -24.24
CA ASP A 514 17.42 1.60 -25.69
C ASP A 514 16.95 2.93 -26.32
N ASP A 515 17.49 3.27 -27.48
CA ASP A 515 17.12 4.47 -28.23
C ASP A 515 15.70 4.38 -28.81
N ASP A 516 15.20 3.16 -29.03
CA ASP A 516 13.82 2.91 -29.41
C ASP A 516 12.88 3.12 -28.23
N LYS A 517 12.05 4.16 -28.30
CA LYS A 517 11.10 4.51 -27.24
C LYS A 517 10.06 3.42 -26.97
N GLN A 518 9.72 2.60 -27.95
CA GLN A 518 8.78 1.48 -27.77
C GLN A 518 9.41 0.34 -26.98
N ARG A 519 10.74 0.22 -27.03
CA ARG A 519 11.50 -0.76 -26.28
C ARG A 519 11.98 -0.26 -24.93
N CYS A 520 12.42 1.00 -24.89
CA CYS A 520 12.96 1.76 -23.77
C CYS A 520 14.18 1.14 -23.08
N SER A 521 14.22 -0.17 -22.83
CA SER A 521 15.32 -0.87 -22.22
C SER A 521 15.99 -1.81 -23.23
N SER A 522 17.31 -1.91 -23.16
CA SER A 522 18.05 -2.83 -24.03
C SER A 522 17.92 -4.29 -23.61
N ARG A 523 17.64 -4.56 -22.32
CA ARG A 523 17.63 -5.90 -21.72
C ARG A 523 16.62 -5.99 -20.58
N ILE A 524 16.19 -7.21 -20.26
CA ILE A 524 15.54 -7.53 -18.99
C ILE A 524 16.58 -8.24 -18.12
N LEU A 525 16.66 -7.90 -16.84
CA LEU A 525 17.52 -8.59 -15.88
C LEU A 525 16.65 -9.22 -14.78
N LEU A 526 16.80 -10.52 -14.62
CA LEU A 526 16.11 -11.32 -13.60
C LEU A 526 17.09 -11.68 -12.48
N HIS A 527 16.67 -11.52 -11.23
CA HIS A 527 17.38 -12.06 -10.09
C HIS A 527 16.42 -12.59 -9.03
N THR A 528 16.93 -13.34 -8.06
CA THR A 528 16.10 -13.95 -7.02
C THR A 528 15.77 -12.96 -5.91
N GLU A 529 14.52 -12.97 -5.44
CA GLU A 529 14.09 -12.28 -4.22
C GLU A 529 13.59 -13.28 -3.16
N SER A 530 12.57 -14.07 -3.49
CA SER A 530 12.07 -15.16 -2.64
C SER A 530 12.29 -16.53 -3.25
N THR A 531 12.87 -17.44 -2.48
CA THR A 531 12.97 -18.87 -2.85
C THR A 531 12.04 -19.77 -2.02
N GLY A 532 11.02 -19.20 -1.36
CA GLY A 532 10.06 -19.96 -0.57
C GLY A 532 10.59 -20.40 0.79
N SER A 533 11.49 -19.61 1.38
CA SER A 533 11.99 -19.80 2.75
C SER A 533 12.13 -18.44 3.41
N PHE A 534 11.37 -18.19 4.47
CA PHE A 534 11.49 -16.96 5.24
C PHE A 534 11.59 -17.17 6.74
N GLY A 535 12.20 -16.17 7.38
CA GLY A 535 12.42 -16.18 8.80
C GLY A 535 11.11 -16.26 9.55
N ARG A 536 10.97 -17.32 10.34
CA ARG A 536 9.90 -17.54 11.29
C ARG A 536 9.83 -16.41 12.33
N ARG A 537 8.62 -16.03 12.73
CA ARG A 537 8.39 -14.93 13.68
C ARG A 537 8.58 -15.29 15.15
N ASP A 538 8.77 -16.57 15.45
CA ASP A 538 8.93 -17.13 16.79
C ASP A 538 10.38 -17.55 17.08
N ILE A 539 11.34 -17.19 16.23
CA ILE A 539 12.75 -17.54 16.39
C ILE A 539 13.56 -16.32 16.85
N TYR A 540 14.20 -16.44 18.01
CA TYR A 540 15.21 -15.49 18.45
C TYR A 540 16.45 -15.62 17.56
N LYS A 541 16.75 -14.56 16.81
CA LYS A 541 17.96 -14.45 15.99
C LYS A 541 19.07 -13.75 16.78
N ASP A 542 20.26 -13.70 16.18
CA ASP A 542 21.33 -12.84 16.65
C ASP A 542 20.86 -11.37 16.77
N PRO A 543 21.40 -10.60 17.72
CA PRO A 543 21.12 -9.18 17.84
C PRO A 543 21.32 -8.42 16.52
N PRO A 544 20.53 -7.36 16.25
CA PRO A 544 20.68 -6.57 15.03
C PRO A 544 22.10 -6.05 14.81
N ARG A 545 22.52 -6.08 13.54
CA ARG A 545 23.84 -5.63 13.10
C ARG A 545 23.71 -4.51 12.07
N VAL A 546 24.82 -3.82 11.83
CA VAL A 546 24.95 -2.86 10.72
C VAL A 546 24.96 -3.62 9.39
N PRO A 547 24.17 -3.22 8.38
CA PRO A 547 23.99 -3.97 7.14
C PRO A 547 25.13 -3.73 6.12
N PHE A 548 26.34 -4.20 6.44
CA PHE A 548 27.50 -4.15 5.54
C PHE A 548 27.35 -5.05 4.30
N GLY A 549 28.30 -4.91 3.37
CA GLY A 549 28.51 -5.83 2.25
C GLY A 549 27.67 -5.52 1.01
N TRP A 550 27.82 -6.40 0.03
CA TRP A 550 27.13 -6.37 -1.26
C TRP A 550 26.14 -7.54 -1.37
N SER A 551 25.04 -7.35 -2.10
CA SER A 551 24.05 -8.38 -2.43
C SER A 551 23.27 -7.98 -3.67
N LEU A 552 22.67 -8.94 -4.38
CA LEU A 552 21.86 -8.66 -5.59
C LEU A 552 20.68 -7.73 -5.30
N SER A 553 20.08 -7.79 -4.11
CA SER A 553 19.04 -6.84 -3.69
C SER A 553 19.50 -5.38 -3.61
N LYS A 554 20.80 -5.09 -3.73
CA LYS A 554 21.34 -3.71 -3.78
C LYS A 554 21.58 -3.20 -5.21
N LEU A 555 21.37 -4.04 -6.24
CA LEU A 555 21.47 -3.66 -7.65
C LEU A 555 20.65 -2.42 -7.95
N SER A 556 19.33 -2.49 -7.73
CA SER A 556 18.41 -1.40 -8.02
C SER A 556 18.61 -0.18 -7.11
N ILE A 557 18.97 -0.41 -5.86
CA ILE A 557 19.23 0.64 -4.87
C ILE A 557 20.35 1.57 -5.33
N PHE A 558 21.47 1.00 -5.81
CA PHE A 558 22.60 1.80 -6.23
C PHE A 558 22.54 2.21 -7.70
N SER A 559 21.99 1.38 -8.58
CA SER A 559 21.80 1.74 -9.99
C SER A 559 20.68 2.74 -10.23
N GLU A 560 19.79 2.95 -9.26
CA GLU A 560 18.58 3.77 -9.41
C GLU A 560 17.59 3.25 -10.47
N ALA A 561 17.84 2.09 -11.07
CA ALA A 561 16.95 1.43 -12.02
C ALA A 561 15.74 0.82 -11.29
N PRO A 562 14.59 0.66 -11.98
CA PRO A 562 13.42 0.03 -11.40
C PRO A 562 13.63 -1.47 -11.23
N ASP A 563 12.98 -2.02 -10.21
CA ASP A 563 13.13 -3.40 -9.78
C ASP A 563 11.85 -3.87 -9.10
N SER A 564 11.28 -4.97 -9.60
CA SER A 564 9.95 -5.38 -9.20
C SER A 564 9.78 -6.88 -9.04
N VAL A 565 9.07 -7.25 -7.98
CA VAL A 565 8.76 -8.62 -7.61
C VAL A 565 7.60 -9.15 -8.44
N TYR A 566 7.81 -10.33 -9.03
CA TYR A 566 6.77 -11.13 -9.68
C TYR A 566 6.54 -12.43 -8.89
N PRO A 567 5.30 -12.73 -8.48
CA PRO A 567 4.97 -14.02 -7.88
C PRO A 567 4.92 -15.12 -8.95
N LEU A 568 5.70 -16.18 -8.77
CA LEU A 568 5.84 -17.24 -9.78
C LEU A 568 5.09 -18.52 -9.43
N GLY A 569 4.93 -18.81 -8.13
CA GLY A 569 4.36 -20.06 -7.67
C GLY A 569 4.70 -20.33 -6.21
N GLU A 570 4.60 -21.60 -5.80
CA GLU A 570 4.79 -21.98 -4.41
C GLU A 570 5.59 -23.28 -4.27
N VAL A 571 6.41 -23.33 -3.22
CA VAL A 571 7.04 -24.58 -2.76
C VAL A 571 6.37 -25.08 -1.49
N SER A 572 6.41 -26.38 -1.29
CA SER A 572 5.93 -27.03 -0.06
C SER A 572 6.99 -26.97 1.04
N GLY A 573 6.56 -26.72 2.26
CA GLY A 573 7.37 -26.88 3.46
C GLY A 573 6.51 -27.32 4.65
N PHE A 574 6.97 -28.34 5.37
CA PHE A 574 6.28 -28.83 6.55
C PHE A 574 6.31 -27.80 7.69
N SER A 575 5.13 -27.40 8.19
CA SER A 575 5.02 -26.55 9.37
C SER A 575 4.96 -27.38 10.65
N ASN A 576 5.91 -27.12 11.56
CA ASN A 576 5.87 -27.68 12.90
C ASN A 576 4.74 -27.11 13.78
N ILE A 577 4.10 -26.01 13.38
CA ILE A 577 2.95 -25.43 14.10
C ILE A 577 1.69 -26.20 13.72
N THR A 578 1.37 -26.23 12.42
CA THR A 578 0.12 -26.81 11.94
C THR A 578 0.20 -28.33 11.82
N ARG A 579 1.41 -28.90 11.78
CA ARG A 579 1.69 -30.33 11.49
C ARG A 579 1.22 -30.73 10.09
N HIS A 580 1.22 -29.79 9.15
CA HIS A 580 0.85 -29.99 7.76
C HIS A 580 1.91 -29.42 6.80
N GLU A 581 1.86 -29.89 5.55
CA GLU A 581 2.57 -29.26 4.44
C GLU A 581 1.90 -27.93 4.10
N GLU A 582 2.65 -26.86 4.24
CA GLU A 582 2.22 -25.51 3.89
C GLU A 582 2.87 -25.07 2.58
N LYS A 583 2.29 -24.06 1.94
CA LYS A 583 2.79 -23.49 0.68
C LYS A 583 3.41 -22.12 0.94
N LEU A 584 4.60 -21.90 0.39
CA LEU A 584 5.34 -20.65 0.54
C LEU A 584 5.66 -20.04 -0.83
N PRO A 585 5.46 -18.72 -1.02
CA PRO A 585 5.67 -18.08 -2.31
C PRO A 585 7.11 -18.12 -2.79
N VAL A 586 7.29 -18.40 -4.08
CA VAL A 586 8.53 -18.20 -4.83
C VAL A 586 8.33 -17.00 -5.75
N THR A 587 9.30 -16.09 -5.76
CA THR A 587 9.24 -14.85 -6.54
C THR A 587 10.56 -14.56 -7.23
N VAL A 588 10.48 -13.79 -8.30
CA VAL A 588 11.64 -13.27 -9.03
C VAL A 588 11.56 -11.75 -9.08
N ASP A 589 12.71 -11.10 -9.01
CA ASP A 589 12.84 -9.67 -9.25
C ASP A 589 13.17 -9.44 -10.73
N ILE A 590 12.48 -8.48 -11.33
CA ILE A 590 12.62 -8.09 -12.73
C ILE A 590 13.04 -6.63 -12.79
N MET A 591 14.19 -6.40 -13.42
CA MET A 591 14.74 -5.07 -13.67
C MET A 591 14.73 -4.75 -15.16
N VAL A 592 14.46 -3.49 -15.46
CA VAL A 592 14.63 -2.87 -16.79
C VAL A 592 15.44 -1.58 -16.61
N ALA A 593 15.84 -0.96 -17.72
CA ALA A 593 16.65 0.26 -17.68
C ALA A 593 15.97 1.39 -16.89
N LYS A 594 16.78 2.23 -16.26
CA LYS A 594 16.34 3.42 -15.53
C LYS A 594 15.41 4.30 -16.39
N GLY A 595 14.23 4.62 -15.86
CA GLY A 595 13.17 5.39 -16.52
C GLY A 595 12.25 4.59 -17.44
N CYS A 596 12.35 3.27 -17.45
CA CYS A 596 11.50 2.37 -18.25
C CYS A 596 10.46 1.62 -17.41
N ASP A 597 10.10 2.17 -16.25
CA ASP A 597 9.23 1.55 -15.24
C ASP A 597 7.94 0.96 -15.80
N GLY A 598 7.28 1.63 -16.75
CA GLY A 598 6.01 1.13 -17.30
C GLY A 598 6.09 -0.13 -18.13
N LEU A 599 7.29 -0.57 -18.55
CA LEU A 599 7.46 -1.90 -19.15
C LEU A 599 7.11 -3.00 -18.15
N ILE A 600 7.35 -2.77 -16.86
CA ILE A 600 7.19 -3.79 -15.83
C ILE A 600 5.71 -4.15 -15.62
N PRO A 601 4.79 -3.24 -15.23
CA PRO A 601 3.39 -3.64 -15.08
C PRO A 601 2.80 -4.10 -16.42
N ARG A 602 3.25 -3.52 -17.54
CA ARG A 602 2.79 -3.95 -18.88
C ARG A 602 3.20 -5.39 -19.20
N LEU A 603 4.45 -5.78 -18.91
CA LEU A 603 4.90 -7.17 -19.05
C LEU A 603 4.10 -8.12 -18.16
N ALA A 604 3.82 -7.73 -16.91
CA ALA A 604 2.99 -8.55 -16.02
C ALA A 604 1.58 -8.77 -16.59
N GLN A 605 0.96 -7.74 -17.17
CA GLN A 605 -0.36 -7.82 -17.83
C GLN A 605 -0.32 -8.83 -18.99
N ASP A 606 0.66 -8.69 -19.88
CA ASP A 606 0.77 -9.55 -21.06
C ASP A 606 1.09 -11.01 -20.67
N LEU A 607 1.95 -11.24 -19.66
CA LEU A 607 2.25 -12.59 -19.17
C LEU A 607 1.05 -13.25 -18.47
N VAL A 608 0.22 -12.48 -17.76
CA VAL A 608 -1.06 -12.98 -17.21
C VAL A 608 -2.04 -13.32 -18.33
N ALA A 609 -2.15 -12.48 -19.36
CA ALA A 609 -3.02 -12.74 -20.51
C ALA A 609 -2.61 -14.00 -21.29
N HIS A 610 -1.32 -14.34 -21.31
CA HIS A 610 -0.77 -15.55 -21.93
C HIS A 610 -0.73 -16.77 -20.99
N GLY A 611 -1.13 -16.62 -19.72
CA GLY A 611 -1.15 -17.72 -18.75
C GLY A 611 0.23 -18.15 -18.24
N ILE A 612 1.26 -17.33 -18.41
CA ILE A 612 2.61 -17.55 -17.87
C ILE A 612 2.67 -17.14 -16.40
N LEU A 613 1.92 -16.09 -16.02
CA LEU A 613 1.74 -15.65 -14.64
C LEU A 613 0.29 -15.81 -14.19
N GLU A 614 0.11 -16.06 -12.90
CA GLU A 614 -1.21 -16.07 -12.26
C GLU A 614 -1.36 -14.87 -11.32
N VAL A 615 -2.57 -14.32 -11.27
CA VAL A 615 -2.93 -13.28 -10.29
C VAL A 615 -3.04 -13.91 -8.90
N PRO A 616 -2.17 -13.55 -7.93
CA PRO A 616 -2.21 -14.17 -6.60
C PRO A 616 -3.50 -13.78 -5.86
N LYS A 617 -4.06 -14.72 -5.11
CA LYS A 617 -5.22 -14.50 -4.23
C LYS A 617 -4.79 -14.17 -2.81
N THR A 618 -5.72 -13.62 -2.04
CA THR A 618 -5.55 -13.47 -0.59
C THR A 618 -5.68 -14.80 0.13
N GLY A 619 -5.00 -14.94 1.27
CA GLY A 619 -5.10 -16.12 2.13
C GLY A 619 -3.78 -16.86 2.30
N ARG A 620 -3.85 -18.10 2.79
CA ARG A 620 -2.66 -18.89 3.12
C ARG A 620 -1.79 -19.33 1.94
N SER A 621 -2.32 -19.33 0.72
CA SER A 621 -1.60 -19.68 -0.51
C SER A 621 -1.90 -18.66 -1.60
N LEU A 622 -1.03 -18.59 -2.62
CA LEU A 622 -1.27 -17.81 -3.85
C LEU A 622 -2.57 -18.22 -4.55
N SER A 623 -3.02 -19.46 -4.36
CA SER A 623 -4.32 -19.96 -4.87
C SER A 623 -5.52 -19.62 -3.96
N GLY A 624 -5.27 -19.02 -2.80
CA GLY A 624 -6.26 -18.60 -1.80
C GLY A 624 -6.26 -19.45 -0.54
N GLY A 625 -7.44 -19.59 0.08
CA GLY A 625 -7.66 -20.39 1.28
C GLY A 625 -7.71 -19.58 2.57
N SER A 626 -8.29 -20.17 3.62
CA SER A 626 -8.46 -19.52 4.91
C SER A 626 -7.12 -19.19 5.58
N VAL A 627 -7.03 -17.99 6.15
CA VAL A 627 -5.95 -17.62 7.08
C VAL A 627 -6.16 -18.40 8.39
N LEU A 628 -5.08 -18.94 8.95
CA LEU A 628 -5.14 -19.98 9.99
C LEU A 628 -5.13 -19.45 11.44
N PHE A 629 -5.21 -18.14 11.64
CA PHE A 629 -5.19 -17.50 12.96
C PHE A 629 -6.28 -16.46 13.12
#